data_AF-A0A0R0IWL9-F1
#
_entry.id   AF-A0A0R0IWL9-F1
#
_cell.length_a   1.000
_cell.length_b   1.000
_cell.length_c   1.000
_cell.angle_alpha   90.00
_cell.angle_beta   90.00
_cell.angle_gamma   90.00
#
_symmetry.space_group_name_H-M   'P 1'
#
loop_
_entity.id
_entity.type
_entity.pdbx_description
1 polymer ?
#
loop_
_entity_poly.entity_id
_entity_poly.type
_entity_poly.pdbx_seq_one_letter_code
_entity_poly.pdbx_strand_id
1 'polypeptide(L)'
;MAANFWTSSHYKHLLDQEDVDVVNTLDKEKGITLEDFKLIKMHMANYILKLAQQVKVRQRVVATAVTYMRRVYTRKSMAEYDPRLVAPTCLYLASKAEESTVQARLLVFYIKKLYSDDKYRYEIKDILEMEMKILEALNYYLVVYHPYRSLSPLLQDAGLNDLNMTQLTW
;
A
#
# COMPACT_ATOMS: atom_id res chain seq x y z
N MET A 1 -3.34 -5.80 19.58
CA MET A 1 -2.77 -6.77 18.62
C MET A 1 -3.67 -8.00 18.61
N ALA A 2 -4.52 -8.17 17.60
CA ALA A 2 -5.18 -9.46 17.45
C ALA A 2 -4.09 -10.47 17.06
N ALA A 3 -3.82 -11.47 17.91
CA ALA A 3 -2.91 -12.57 17.55
C ALA A 3 -3.55 -13.51 16.51
N ASN A 4 -4.84 -13.31 16.20
CA ASN A 4 -5.66 -14.20 15.41
C ASN A 4 -6.32 -13.44 14.25
N PHE A 5 -6.10 -13.91 13.01
CA PHE A 5 -6.72 -13.38 11.80
C PHE A 5 -8.25 -13.43 11.88
N TRP A 6 -8.83 -14.53 12.35
CA TRP A 6 -10.28 -14.79 12.32
C TRP A 6 -11.10 -13.85 13.21
N THR A 7 -10.48 -13.23 14.21
CA THR A 7 -11.15 -12.24 15.07
C THR A 7 -10.73 -10.80 14.76
N SER A 8 -9.81 -10.62 13.82
CA SER A 8 -9.21 -9.32 13.47
C SER A 8 -10.17 -8.42 12.68
N SER A 9 -9.89 -7.12 12.69
CA SER A 9 -10.55 -6.16 11.79
C SER A 9 -10.26 -6.46 10.32
N HIS A 10 -9.10 -7.06 10.00
CA HIS A 10 -8.78 -7.44 8.63
C HIS A 10 -9.82 -8.43 8.09
N TYR A 11 -10.09 -9.51 8.83
CA TYR A 11 -11.07 -10.51 8.41
C TYR A 11 -12.49 -9.94 8.33
N LYS A 12 -12.89 -9.13 9.31
CA LYS A 12 -14.25 -8.56 9.39
C LYS A 12 -14.58 -7.55 8.29
N HIS A 13 -13.57 -6.98 7.64
CA HIS A 13 -13.73 -5.95 6.62
C HIS A 13 -13.08 -6.35 5.28
N LEU A 14 -13.04 -7.66 4.99
CA LEU A 14 -12.75 -8.14 3.64
C LEU A 14 -13.86 -7.66 2.69
N LEU A 15 -13.46 -7.43 1.45
CA LEU A 15 -14.35 -6.95 0.39
C LEU A 15 -14.43 -8.02 -0.69
N ASP A 16 -15.61 -8.16 -1.28
CA ASP A 16 -15.81 -9.02 -2.44
C ASP A 16 -15.23 -8.36 -3.69
N GLN A 17 -14.99 -9.14 -4.73
CA GLN A 17 -14.34 -8.64 -5.95
C GLN A 17 -15.15 -7.51 -6.61
N GLU A 18 -16.48 -7.60 -6.55
CA GLU A 18 -17.41 -6.60 -7.08
C GLU A 18 -17.26 -5.24 -6.38
N ASP A 19 -16.95 -5.23 -5.08
CA ASP A 19 -16.72 -4.02 -4.29
C ASP A 19 -15.33 -3.42 -4.51
N VAL A 20 -14.36 -4.23 -4.96
CA VAL A 20 -12.97 -3.80 -5.20
C VAL A 20 -12.78 -3.26 -6.63
N ASP A 21 -13.47 -3.84 -7.60
CA ASP A 21 -13.43 -3.44 -9.01
C ASP A 21 -14.44 -2.32 -9.32
N VAL A 22 -14.58 -1.38 -8.38
CA VAL A 22 -15.38 -0.17 -8.53
C VAL A 22 -14.48 1.03 -8.80
N VAL A 23 -14.85 1.81 -9.82
CA VAL A 23 -14.28 3.15 -10.06
C VAL A 23 -15.25 4.17 -9.48
N ASN A 24 -14.72 5.13 -8.70
CA ASN A 24 -15.50 6.20 -8.12
C ASN A 24 -16.20 7.02 -9.22
N THR A 25 -17.40 7.55 -8.95
CA THR A 25 -18.17 8.35 -9.92
C THR A 25 -17.39 9.54 -10.45
N LEU A 26 -16.63 10.23 -9.59
CA LEU A 26 -15.79 11.37 -9.99
C LEU A 26 -14.66 10.96 -10.94
N ASP A 27 -14.09 9.77 -10.74
CA ASP A 27 -13.06 9.24 -11.63
C ASP A 27 -13.67 8.82 -12.98
N LYS A 28 -14.87 8.23 -12.97
CA LYS A 28 -15.62 7.89 -14.19
C LYS A 28 -15.97 9.14 -15.01
N GLU A 29 -16.41 10.21 -14.37
CA GLU A 29 -16.72 11.49 -15.02
C GLU A 29 -15.49 12.12 -15.69
N LYS A 30 -14.30 11.85 -15.16
CA LYS A 30 -13.02 12.24 -15.77
C LYS A 30 -12.56 11.29 -16.88
N GLY A 31 -13.34 10.25 -17.19
CA GLY A 31 -13.05 9.28 -18.24
C GLY A 31 -12.09 8.15 -17.82
N ILE A 32 -11.83 7.96 -16.52
CA ILE A 32 -10.99 6.86 -16.04
C ILE A 32 -11.80 5.55 -16.15
N THR A 33 -11.32 4.63 -16.97
CA THR A 33 -11.92 3.30 -17.09
C THR A 33 -11.48 2.38 -15.95
N LEU A 34 -12.17 1.25 -15.78
CA LEU A 34 -11.74 0.23 -14.81
C LEU A 34 -10.34 -0.32 -15.13
N GLU A 35 -10.00 -0.42 -16.42
CA GLU A 35 -8.69 -0.92 -16.85
C GLU A 35 -7.59 0.10 -16.51
N ASP A 36 -7.83 1.39 -16.79
CA ASP A 36 -6.92 2.47 -16.38
C ASP A 36 -6.71 2.45 -14.86
N PHE A 37 -7.79 2.27 -14.09
CA PHE A 37 -7.73 2.18 -12.64
C PHE A 37 -6.87 1.01 -12.15
N LYS A 38 -6.96 -0.16 -12.80
CA LYS A 38 -6.12 -1.33 -12.53
C LYS A 38 -4.65 -1.04 -12.87
N LEU A 39 -4.38 -0.45 -14.02
CA LEU A 39 -3.03 -0.08 -14.46
C LEU A 39 -2.39 0.96 -13.54
N ILE A 40 -3.15 1.98 -13.11
CA ILE A 40 -2.68 3.00 -12.16
C ILE A 40 -2.34 2.35 -10.82
N LYS A 41 -3.22 1.49 -10.27
CA LYS A 41 -2.95 0.76 -9.03
C LYS A 41 -1.68 -0.10 -9.14
N MET A 42 -1.47 -0.77 -10.28
CA MET A 42 -0.27 -1.57 -10.53
C MET A 42 0.98 -0.70 -10.61
N HIS A 43 0.92 0.40 -11.37
CA HIS A 43 2.02 1.35 -11.50
C HIS A 43 2.41 1.95 -10.14
N MET A 44 1.42 2.33 -9.33
CA MET A 44 1.67 2.91 -8.01
C MET A 44 2.18 1.89 -6.99
N ALA A 45 1.77 0.61 -7.08
CA ALA A 45 2.38 -0.45 -6.27
C ALA A 45 3.88 -0.62 -6.59
N ASN A 46 4.25 -0.56 -7.88
CA ASN A 46 5.66 -0.57 -8.30
C ASN A 46 6.40 0.69 -7.83
N TYR A 47 5.72 1.83 -7.80
CA TYR A 47 6.29 3.07 -7.27
C TYR A 47 6.59 2.96 -5.76
N ILE A 48 5.65 2.41 -4.96
CA ILE A 48 5.87 2.12 -3.53
C ILE A 48 7.07 1.20 -3.36
N LEU A 49 7.18 0.14 -4.15
CA LEU A 49 8.31 -0.79 -4.08
C LEU A 49 9.65 -0.10 -4.36
N LYS A 50 9.73 0.73 -5.40
CA LYS A 50 10.95 1.48 -5.74
C LYS A 50 11.35 2.45 -4.61
N LEU A 51 10.39 3.18 -4.04
CA LEU A 51 10.65 4.06 -2.90
C LEU A 51 11.12 3.27 -1.68
N ALA A 52 10.46 2.15 -1.37
CA ALA A 52 10.79 1.29 -0.26
C ALA A 52 12.21 0.74 -0.33
N GLN A 53 12.69 0.40 -1.53
CA GLN A 53 14.09 0.01 -1.77
C GLN A 53 15.07 1.13 -1.43
N GLN A 54 14.74 2.39 -1.75
CA GLN A 54 15.59 3.54 -1.41
C GLN A 54 15.65 3.78 0.10
N VAL A 55 14.53 3.64 0.81
CA VAL A 55 14.46 3.82 2.27
C VAL A 55 14.79 2.55 3.06
N LYS A 56 15.12 1.44 2.37
CA LYS A 56 15.55 0.15 2.93
C LYS A 56 14.59 -0.45 3.97
N VAL A 57 13.28 -0.37 3.72
CA VAL A 57 12.28 -1.02 4.58
C VAL A 57 12.08 -2.49 4.25
N ARG A 58 11.56 -3.26 5.22
CA ARG A 58 11.24 -4.68 5.06
C ARG A 58 10.06 -4.89 4.10
N GLN A 59 10.04 -6.02 3.39
CA GLN A 59 8.95 -6.38 2.46
C GLN A 59 7.56 -6.33 3.09
N ARG A 60 7.44 -6.69 4.37
CA ARG A 60 6.18 -6.59 5.12
C ARG A 60 5.60 -5.17 5.13
N VAL A 61 6.46 -4.15 5.28
CA VAL A 61 6.06 -2.74 5.24
C VAL A 61 5.51 -2.37 3.85
N VAL A 62 6.16 -2.86 2.80
CA VAL A 62 5.74 -2.65 1.41
C VAL A 62 4.36 -3.27 1.17
N ALA A 63 4.15 -4.51 1.59
CA ALA A 63 2.88 -5.19 1.44
C ALA A 63 1.75 -4.48 2.22
N THR A 64 2.02 -3.99 3.43
CA THR A 64 1.07 -3.18 4.21
C THR A 64 0.74 -1.87 3.49
N ALA A 65 1.74 -1.17 2.96
CA ALA A 65 1.54 0.08 2.21
C ALA A 65 0.69 -0.12 0.94
N VAL A 66 0.97 -1.16 0.16
CA VAL A 66 0.17 -1.51 -1.03
C VAL A 66 -1.27 -1.85 -0.64
N THR A 67 -1.45 -2.57 0.48
CA THR A 67 -2.79 -2.90 1.00
C THR A 67 -3.56 -1.64 1.41
N TYR A 68 -2.92 -0.70 2.10
CA TYR A 68 -3.53 0.59 2.44
C TYR A 68 -3.96 1.35 1.19
N MET A 69 -3.07 1.49 0.21
CA MET A 69 -3.38 2.19 -1.04
C MET A 69 -4.60 1.55 -1.74
N ARG A 70 -4.63 0.21 -1.83
CA ARG A 70 -5.77 -0.50 -2.43
C ARG A 70 -7.07 -0.24 -1.68
N ARG A 71 -7.06 -0.28 -0.34
CA ARG A 71 -8.23 -0.01 0.52
C ARG A 71 -8.70 1.44 0.45
N VAL A 72 -7.79 2.41 0.32
CA VAL A 72 -8.16 3.82 0.17
C VAL A 72 -8.96 4.02 -1.12
N TYR A 73 -8.50 3.43 -2.22
CA TYR A 73 -9.13 3.60 -3.53
C TYR A 73 -10.43 2.82 -3.74
N THR A 74 -10.83 1.94 -2.82
CA THR A 74 -12.21 1.40 -2.85
C THR A 74 -13.23 2.40 -2.31
N ARG A 75 -12.79 3.47 -1.63
CA ARG A 75 -13.66 4.44 -0.94
C ARG A 75 -13.48 5.88 -1.41
N LYS A 76 -12.28 6.22 -1.89
CA LYS A 76 -11.89 7.57 -2.27
C LYS A 76 -11.52 7.62 -3.76
N SER A 77 -11.81 8.76 -4.38
CA SER A 77 -11.49 9.00 -5.79
C SER A 77 -10.00 9.31 -5.97
N MET A 78 -9.41 8.87 -7.09
CA MET A 78 -8.06 9.26 -7.51
C MET A 78 -7.94 10.76 -7.84
N ALA A 79 -9.03 11.39 -8.25
CA ALA A 79 -9.10 12.84 -8.45
C ALA A 79 -8.89 13.64 -7.16
N GLU A 80 -9.46 13.16 -6.05
CA GLU A 80 -9.35 13.81 -4.74
C GLU A 80 -8.07 13.39 -4.01
N TYR A 81 -7.69 12.12 -4.15
CA TYR A 81 -6.57 11.50 -3.48
C TYR A 81 -5.52 11.13 -4.53
N ASP A 82 -4.67 12.10 -4.87
CA ASP A 82 -3.63 11.95 -5.90
C ASP A 82 -2.75 10.71 -5.62
N PRO A 83 -2.74 9.71 -6.52
CA PRO A 83 -1.94 8.48 -6.34
C PRO A 83 -0.45 8.71 -6.13
N ARG A 84 0.11 9.79 -6.65
CA ARG A 84 1.52 10.13 -6.48
C ARG A 84 1.85 10.59 -5.07
N LEU A 85 0.88 11.14 -4.34
CA LEU A 85 1.01 11.52 -2.93
C LEU A 85 0.52 10.41 -2.00
N VAL A 86 -0.55 9.69 -2.36
CA VAL A 86 -1.09 8.58 -1.56
C VAL A 86 -0.07 7.45 -1.44
N ALA A 87 0.57 7.05 -2.53
CA ALA A 87 1.55 5.95 -2.51
C ALA A 87 2.69 6.13 -1.48
N PRO A 88 3.47 7.24 -1.49
CA PRO A 88 4.51 7.47 -0.48
C PRO A 88 3.93 7.68 0.93
N THR A 89 2.73 8.24 1.06
CA THR A 89 2.09 8.44 2.36
C THR A 89 1.63 7.11 2.96
N CYS A 90 1.10 6.18 2.16
CA CYS A 90 0.81 4.82 2.58
C CYS A 90 2.08 4.10 3.06
N LEU A 91 3.22 4.32 2.38
CA LEU A 91 4.51 3.78 2.82
C LEU A 91 4.96 4.36 4.17
N TYR A 92 4.80 5.66 4.36
CA TYR A 92 5.09 6.34 5.62
C TYR A 92 4.21 5.83 6.77
N LEU A 93 2.90 5.72 6.54
CA LEU A 93 1.96 5.22 7.54
C LEU A 93 2.22 3.74 7.86
N ALA A 94 2.46 2.92 6.83
CA ALA A 94 2.78 1.50 6.99
C ALA A 94 4.08 1.29 7.76
N SER A 95 5.10 2.11 7.55
CA SER A 95 6.34 1.99 8.31
C SER A 95 6.09 2.23 9.80
N LYS A 96 5.27 3.22 10.16
CA LYS A 96 4.88 3.45 11.56
C LYS A 96 4.08 2.28 12.14
N ALA A 97 3.11 1.76 11.39
CA ALA A 97 2.26 0.65 11.84
C ALA A 97 3.03 -0.68 12.02
N GLU A 98 4.07 -0.90 11.25
CA GLU A 98 4.93 -2.09 11.30
C GLU A 98 6.22 -1.86 12.12
N GLU A 99 6.24 -0.81 12.95
CA GLU A 99 7.36 -0.47 13.86
C GLU A 99 8.71 -0.30 13.12
N SER A 100 8.67 0.24 11.91
CA SER A 100 9.82 0.59 11.08
C SER A 100 9.97 2.11 11.00
N THR A 101 11.16 2.62 11.34
CA THR A 101 11.42 4.06 11.39
C THR A 101 11.77 4.61 10.00
N VAL A 102 10.82 5.23 9.32
CA VAL A 102 11.06 6.03 8.10
C VAL A 102 10.77 7.49 8.39
N GLN A 103 11.72 8.38 8.07
CA GLN A 103 11.53 9.82 8.20
C GLN A 103 10.84 10.39 6.95
N ALA A 104 9.81 11.22 7.13
CA ALA A 104 9.11 11.86 6.02
C ALA A 104 10.04 12.70 5.12
N ARG A 105 11.07 13.35 5.71
CA ARG A 105 12.09 14.09 4.96
C ARG A 105 12.83 13.21 3.93
N LEU A 106 13.09 11.96 4.29
CA LEU A 106 13.78 11.01 3.41
C LEU A 106 12.88 10.58 2.25
N LEU A 107 11.59 10.38 2.50
CA LEU A 107 10.61 10.10 1.45
C LEU A 107 10.52 11.27 0.47
N VAL A 108 10.35 12.50 0.95
CA VAL A 108 10.31 13.70 0.09
C VAL A 108 11.58 13.82 -0.76
N PHE A 109 12.75 13.55 -0.18
CA PHE A 109 14.01 13.55 -0.91
C PHE A 109 14.01 12.53 -2.06
N TYR A 110 13.61 11.28 -1.81
CA TYR A 110 13.60 10.24 -2.84
C TYR A 110 12.48 10.42 -3.87
N ILE A 111 11.33 10.98 -3.49
CA ILE A 111 10.26 11.35 -4.43
C ILE A 111 10.81 12.33 -5.47
N LYS A 112 11.48 13.41 -5.02
CA LYS A 112 12.11 14.42 -5.89
C LYS A 112 13.27 13.86 -6.71
N LYS A 113 13.99 12.87 -6.19
CA LYS A 113 15.07 12.20 -6.92
C LYS A 113 14.55 11.28 -8.02
N LEU A 114 13.47 10.55 -7.77
CA LEU A 114 12.87 9.63 -8.74
C LEU A 114 12.11 10.37 -9.85
N TYR A 115 11.52 11.53 -9.53
CA TYR A 115 10.82 12.37 -10.48
C TYR A 115 11.41 13.78 -10.48
N SER A 116 12.17 14.09 -11.54
CA SER A 116 12.75 15.41 -11.76
C SER A 116 11.74 16.43 -12.34
N ASP A 117 10.46 16.05 -12.45
CA ASP A 117 9.41 16.92 -12.99
C ASP A 117 9.01 17.97 -11.95
N ASP A 118 9.14 19.24 -12.33
CA ASP A 118 8.83 20.41 -11.50
C ASP A 118 7.36 20.48 -11.05
N LYS A 119 6.47 19.71 -11.69
CA LYS A 119 5.04 19.64 -11.32
C LYS A 119 4.78 18.94 -9.99
N TYR A 120 5.70 18.11 -9.49
CA TYR A 120 5.46 17.23 -8.32
C TYR A 120 6.34 17.60 -7.12
N ARG A 121 6.18 18.84 -6.63
CA ARG A 121 6.93 19.35 -5.47
C ARG A 121 6.16 19.14 -4.17
N TYR A 122 5.89 17.89 -3.81
CA TYR A 122 5.34 17.61 -2.48
C TYR A 122 6.37 17.93 -1.39
N GLU A 123 5.87 18.50 -0.31
CA GLU A 123 6.59 18.81 0.91
C GLU A 123 6.18 17.85 2.03
N ILE A 124 6.91 17.91 3.15
CA ILE A 124 6.62 17.07 4.31
C ILE A 124 5.19 17.31 4.81
N LYS A 125 4.72 18.57 4.79
CA LYS A 125 3.37 18.94 5.23
C LYS A 125 2.28 18.19 4.43
N ASP A 126 2.49 17.98 3.13
CA ASP A 126 1.51 17.33 2.26
C ASP A 126 1.40 15.84 2.60
N ILE A 127 2.52 15.19 2.93
CA ILE A 127 2.54 13.80 3.42
C ILE A 127 1.81 13.70 4.76
N LEU A 128 2.05 14.63 5.69
CA LEU A 128 1.42 14.61 7.01
C LEU A 128 -0.09 14.89 6.94
N GLU A 129 -0.52 15.80 6.07
CA GLU A 129 -1.95 16.06 5.84
C GLU A 129 -2.62 14.85 5.18
N MET A 130 -2.00 14.28 4.14
CA MET A 130 -2.53 13.10 3.47
C MET A 130 -2.57 11.88 4.39
N GLU A 131 -1.64 11.77 5.35
CA GLU A 131 -1.64 10.69 6.32
C GLU A 131 -2.93 10.67 7.15
N MET A 132 -3.37 11.84 7.62
CA MET A 132 -4.62 11.95 8.38
C MET A 132 -5.82 11.53 7.53
N LYS A 133 -5.85 11.96 6.26
CA LYS A 133 -6.89 11.59 5.29
C LYS A 133 -6.92 10.07 5.02
N ILE A 134 -5.75 9.44 4.91
CA ILE A 134 -5.63 7.99 4.72
C ILE A 134 -6.09 7.22 5.96
N LEU A 135 -5.73 7.68 7.16
CA LEU A 135 -6.19 7.08 8.42
C LEU A 135 -7.72 7.04 8.50
N GLU A 136 -8.37 8.16 8.16
CA GLU A 136 -9.83 8.25 8.09
C GLU A 136 -10.40 7.34 7.01
N ALA A 137 -9.82 7.32 5.80
CA ALA A 137 -10.28 6.46 4.71
C ALA A 137 -10.20 4.96 5.07
N LEU A 138 -9.19 4.57 5.87
CA LEU A 138 -9.00 3.21 6.36
C LEU A 138 -9.86 2.87 7.60
N ASN A 139 -10.66 3.82 8.12
CA ASN A 139 -11.34 3.71 9.42
C ASN A 139 -10.37 3.26 10.54
N TYR A 140 -9.11 3.70 10.49
CA TYR A 140 -8.07 3.34 11.45
C TYR A 140 -7.77 1.83 11.56
N TYR A 141 -8.19 1.01 10.59
CA TYR A 141 -7.87 -0.42 10.55
C TYR A 141 -6.48 -0.69 9.95
N LEU A 142 -5.46 -0.54 10.80
CA LEU A 142 -4.04 -0.58 10.41
C LEU A 142 -3.42 -1.99 10.44
N VAL A 143 -3.97 -2.92 11.21
CA VAL A 143 -3.39 -4.27 11.30
C VAL A 143 -3.69 -5.04 10.01
N VAL A 144 -2.65 -5.41 9.27
CA VAL A 144 -2.73 -6.23 8.06
C VAL A 144 -2.00 -7.55 8.29
N TYR A 145 -2.63 -8.65 7.86
CA TYR A 145 -2.05 -9.99 7.87
C TYR A 145 -1.56 -10.30 6.48
N HIS A 146 -0.36 -10.86 6.39
CA HIS A 146 0.31 -11.16 5.12
C HIS A 146 0.52 -12.66 4.99
N PRO A 147 0.51 -13.20 3.75
CA PRO A 147 0.69 -14.64 3.51
C PRO A 147 2.08 -15.14 3.90
N TYR A 148 3.07 -14.24 3.94
CA TYR A 148 4.47 -14.51 4.28
C TYR A 148 4.65 -15.42 5.52
N ARG A 149 3.93 -15.15 6.61
CA ARG A 149 4.07 -15.92 7.85
C ARG A 149 3.51 -17.34 7.73
N SER A 150 2.44 -17.50 6.94
CA SER A 150 1.77 -18.78 6.73
C SER A 150 2.44 -19.62 5.64
N LEU A 151 3.14 -18.98 4.71
CA LEU A 151 3.77 -19.67 3.58
C LEU A 151 4.88 -20.64 4.04
N SER A 152 5.77 -20.23 4.95
CA SER A 152 6.86 -21.09 5.44
C SER A 152 6.37 -22.43 6.04
N PRO A 153 5.42 -22.47 7.00
CA PRO A 153 4.93 -23.74 7.51
C PRO A 153 4.16 -24.55 6.48
N LEU A 154 3.47 -23.92 5.51
CA LEU A 154 2.77 -24.64 4.44
C LEU A 154 3.74 -25.31 3.46
N LEU A 155 4.85 -24.66 3.11
CA LEU A 155 5.91 -25.28 2.31
C LEU A 155 6.56 -26.45 3.05
N GLN A 156 6.73 -26.31 4.37
CA GLN A 156 7.26 -27.38 5.21
C GLN A 156 6.35 -28.59 5.26
N ASP A 157 5.05 -28.38 5.45
CA ASP A 157 4.04 -29.44 5.44
C ASP A 157 3.95 -30.13 4.07
N ALA A 158 4.08 -29.36 2.98
CA ALA A 158 4.11 -29.88 1.62
C ALA A 158 5.42 -30.60 1.24
N GLY A 159 6.44 -30.59 2.10
CA GLY A 159 7.77 -31.16 1.79
C GLY A 159 8.57 -30.37 0.76
N LEU A 160 8.22 -29.11 0.49
CA LEU A 160 8.80 -28.24 -0.53
C LEU A 160 9.79 -27.21 0.07
N ASN A 161 10.69 -27.68 0.93
CA ASN A 161 11.62 -26.81 1.69
C ASN A 161 12.89 -26.41 0.93
N ASP A 162 12.97 -26.70 -0.37
CA ASP A 162 14.14 -26.35 -1.15
C ASP A 162 14.33 -24.84 -1.22
N LEU A 163 15.58 -24.38 -1.12
CA LEU A 163 15.94 -22.96 -1.14
C LEU A 163 15.40 -22.28 -2.41
N ASN A 164 15.45 -22.97 -3.55
CA ASN A 164 14.94 -22.49 -4.83
C ASN A 164 13.41 -22.31 -4.81
N MET A 165 12.67 -23.24 -4.18
CA MET A 165 11.22 -23.16 -4.09
C MET A 165 10.79 -22.05 -3.14
N THR A 166 11.52 -21.87 -2.05
CA THR A 166 11.31 -20.77 -1.10
C THR A 166 11.55 -19.41 -1.77
N GLN A 167 12.58 -19.27 -2.60
CA GLN A 167 12.85 -18.03 -3.34
C GLN A 167 11.81 -17.73 -4.42
N LEU A 168 11.28 -18.75 -5.09
CA LEU A 168 10.29 -18.58 -6.17
C LEU A 168 8.89 -18.24 -5.62
N THR A 169 8.56 -18.72 -4.43
CA THR A 169 7.23 -18.52 -3.81
C THR A 169 7.13 -17.24 -2.99
N TRP A 170 8.25 -16.58 -2.70
CA TRP A 170 8.33 -15.34 -1.91
C TRP A 170 8.24 -14.08 -2.77
#